data_AF-A0A965Y7D6-F1
#
_entry.id   AF-A0A965Y7D6-F1
#
_cell.length_a   1.000
_cell.length_b   1.000
_cell.length_c   1.000
_cell.angle_alpha   90.00
_cell.angle_beta   90.00
_cell.angle_gamma   90.00
#
_symmetry.space_group_name_H-M   'P 1'
#
loop_
_entity.id
_entity.type
_entity.pdbx_description
1 polymer ?
#
loop_
_entity_poly.entity_id
_entity_poly.type
_entity_poly.pdbx_seq_one_letter_code
_entity_poly.pdbx_strand_id
1 'polypeptide(L)'
;MMLLAMIPFVGTALLWGPAGIYLLYAGKLGDGIFILLWGAFVVSMADNLIRPLFISGGAKLHLLTVFIGVLGGLAAWGFLGLFMGPLVISLFFFLLESYRTMWKGYLASPSRVSAGSEKKNS
;
A
#
# COMPACT_ATOMS: atom_id res chain seq x y z
N MET A 1 -28.22 -0.71 -0.35
CA MET A 1 -26.90 -0.79 -1.01
C MET A 1 -25.87 0.22 -0.49
N MET A 2 -26.23 1.21 0.35
CA MET A 2 -25.24 2.19 0.86
C MET A 2 -24.67 1.85 2.26
N LEU A 3 -25.38 1.04 3.05
CA LEU A 3 -24.98 0.77 4.45
C LEU A 3 -23.96 -0.37 4.62
N LEU A 4 -23.80 -1.26 3.64
CA LEU A 4 -22.76 -2.31 3.68
C LEU A 4 -21.38 -1.82 3.19
N ALA A 5 -21.29 -0.65 2.57
CA ALA A 5 -20.05 -0.09 2.05
C ALA A 5 -19.15 0.56 3.12
N MET A 6 -19.66 0.72 4.35
CA MET A 6 -18.92 1.39 5.43
C MET A 6 -17.99 0.45 6.21
N ILE A 7 -18.07 -0.86 5.96
CA ILE A 7 -17.16 -1.88 6.50
C ILE A 7 -16.70 -2.78 5.34
N PRO A 8 -15.68 -2.37 4.57
CA PRO A 8 -15.23 -3.06 3.36
C PRO A 8 -14.83 -4.54 3.59
N PHE A 9 -14.51 -4.91 4.83
CA PHE A 9 -14.17 -6.29 5.20
C PHE A 9 -15.30 -7.30 5.02
N VAL A 10 -16.57 -6.88 5.18
CA VAL A 10 -17.69 -7.83 5.19
C VAL A 10 -18.12 -8.16 3.76
N GLY A 11 -18.10 -7.20 2.83
CA GLY A 11 -18.64 -7.40 1.48
C GLY A 11 -17.84 -8.37 0.60
N THR A 12 -16.51 -8.29 0.62
CA THR A 12 -15.62 -9.18 -0.16
C THR A 12 -15.59 -10.59 0.42
N ALA A 13 -15.43 -10.72 1.74
CA ALA A 13 -15.46 -12.02 2.44
C ALA A 13 -16.78 -12.78 2.26
N LEU A 14 -17.91 -12.07 2.19
CA LEU A 14 -19.23 -12.65 1.95
C LEU A 14 -19.45 -13.10 0.49
N LEU A 15 -18.57 -12.73 -0.45
CA LEU A 15 -18.67 -13.17 -1.85
C LEU A 15 -17.86 -14.44 -2.11
N TRP A 16 -16.58 -14.48 -1.72
CA TRP A 16 -15.71 -15.62 -2.00
C TRP A 16 -15.89 -16.78 -1.02
N GLY A 17 -16.30 -16.50 0.23
CA GLY A 17 -16.57 -17.54 1.23
C GLY A 17 -17.71 -18.49 0.80
N PRO A 18 -18.92 -17.98 0.52
CA PRO A 18 -20.02 -18.83 0.04
C PRO A 18 -19.77 -19.45 -1.33
N ALA A 19 -19.08 -18.75 -2.25
CA ALA A 19 -18.72 -19.29 -3.56
C ALA A 19 -17.74 -20.47 -3.45
N GLY A 20 -16.72 -20.37 -2.59
CA GLY A 20 -15.78 -21.46 -2.32
C GLY A 20 -16.48 -22.67 -1.70
N ILE A 21 -17.37 -22.44 -0.72
CA ILE A 21 -18.18 -23.50 -0.12
C ILE A 21 -19.10 -24.17 -1.15
N TYR A 22 -19.71 -23.39 -2.05
CA TYR A 22 -20.56 -23.92 -3.12
C TYR A 22 -19.77 -24.78 -4.12
N LEU A 23 -18.57 -24.36 -4.51
CA LEU A 23 -17.71 -25.15 -5.41
C LEU A 23 -17.22 -26.46 -4.77
N LEU A 24 -16.95 -26.46 -3.45
CA LEU A 24 -16.66 -27.68 -2.70
C LEU A 24 -17.86 -28.63 -2.72
N TYR A 25 -19.08 -28.09 -2.56
CA TYR A 25 -20.32 -28.85 -2.64
C TYR A 25 -20.61 -29.39 -4.05
N ALA A 26 -20.18 -28.66 -5.08
CA ALA A 26 -20.29 -29.06 -6.50
C ALA A 26 -19.24 -30.12 -6.91
N GLY A 27 -18.45 -30.66 -5.97
CA GLY A 27 -17.45 -31.71 -6.22
C GLY A 27 -16.14 -31.22 -6.83
N LYS A 28 -15.98 -29.91 -7.06
CA LYS A 28 -14.74 -29.31 -7.59
C LYS A 28 -13.82 -28.87 -6.45
N LEU A 29 -13.19 -29.86 -5.81
CA LEU A 29 -12.36 -29.64 -4.62
C LEU A 29 -11.17 -28.72 -4.87
N GLY A 30 -10.50 -28.85 -6.02
CA GLY A 30 -9.34 -28.01 -6.36
C GLY A 30 -9.71 -26.52 -6.48
N ASP A 31 -10.74 -26.22 -7.25
CA ASP A 31 -11.21 -24.85 -7.50
C ASP A 31 -11.80 -24.21 -6.22
N GLY A 32 -12.49 -24.99 -5.40
CA GLY A 32 -13.05 -24.54 -4.12
C GLY A 32 -11.98 -24.17 -3.09
N ILE A 33 -10.95 -25.02 -2.92
CA ILE A 33 -9.82 -24.74 -2.03
C ILE A 33 -9.01 -23.54 -2.56
N PHE A 34 -8.81 -23.45 -3.87
CA PHE A 34 -8.11 -22.35 -4.50
C PHE A 34 -8.78 -21.01 -4.21
N ILE A 35 -10.09 -20.89 -4.45
CA ILE A 35 -10.83 -19.65 -4.16
C ILE A 35 -10.82 -19.30 -2.68
N LEU A 36 -10.88 -20.29 -1.80
CA LEU A 36 -10.84 -20.03 -0.36
C LEU A 36 -9.46 -19.53 0.12
N LEU A 37 -8.38 -20.16 -0.34
CA LEU A 37 -7.03 -19.71 0.00
C LEU A 37 -6.69 -18.38 -0.67
N TRP A 38 -7.09 -18.21 -1.93
CA TRP A 38 -6.88 -16.99 -2.70
C TRP A 38 -7.64 -15.82 -2.09
N GLY A 39 -8.90 -16.00 -1.72
CA GLY A 39 -9.69 -14.98 -1.03
C GLY A 39 -9.10 -14.63 0.34
N ALA A 40 -8.68 -15.63 1.12
CA ALA A 40 -8.09 -15.40 2.44
C ALA A 40 -6.76 -14.65 2.38
N PHE A 41 -5.89 -14.97 1.43
CA PHE A 41 -4.56 -14.36 1.33
C PHE A 41 -4.55 -13.11 0.46
N VAL A 42 -5.03 -13.19 -0.78
CA VAL A 42 -4.87 -12.12 -1.76
C VAL A 42 -5.85 -10.98 -1.50
N VAL A 43 -7.12 -11.29 -1.18
CA VAL A 43 -8.12 -10.24 -0.94
C VAL A 43 -7.86 -9.56 0.41
N SER A 44 -7.49 -10.32 1.45
CA SER A 44 -7.06 -9.74 2.74
C SER A 44 -5.80 -8.87 2.59
N MET A 45 -4.83 -9.28 1.78
CA MET A 45 -3.65 -8.45 1.48
C MET A 45 -4.03 -7.21 0.67
N ALA A 46 -4.90 -7.33 -0.33
CA ALA A 46 -5.38 -6.21 -1.14
C ALA A 46 -6.13 -5.17 -0.29
N ASP A 47 -7.05 -5.61 0.57
CA ASP A 47 -7.79 -4.73 1.49
C ASP A 47 -6.86 -4.03 2.50
N ASN A 48 -5.77 -4.70 2.91
CA ASN A 48 -4.73 -4.12 3.76
C ASN A 48 -3.77 -3.15 3.02
N LEU A 49 -3.66 -3.24 1.68
CA LEU A 49 -2.85 -2.36 0.83
C LEU A 49 -3.62 -1.14 0.30
N ILE A 50 -4.93 -1.27 0.11
CA ILE A 50 -5.82 -0.20 -0.33
C ILE A 50 -5.88 0.93 0.72
N ARG A 51 -5.87 0.60 2.02
CA ARG A 51 -5.79 1.60 3.11
C ARG A 51 -4.57 2.53 3.01
N PRO A 52 -3.32 2.04 2.83
CA PRO A 52 -2.16 2.89 2.61
C PRO A 52 -2.24 3.72 1.31
N LEU A 53 -2.80 3.15 0.24
CA LEU A 53 -2.84 3.82 -1.06
C LEU A 53 -3.82 5.01 -1.10
N PHE A 54 -4.97 4.90 -0.43
CA PHE A 54 -5.94 5.99 -0.32
C PHE A 54 -5.48 7.11 0.65
N ILE A 55 -4.56 6.82 1.57
CA ILE A 55 -3.93 7.80 2.47
C ILE A 55 -2.68 8.46 1.82
N SER A 56 -2.16 7.90 0.72
CA SER A 56 -1.00 8.42 -0.02
C SER A 56 -1.38 9.58 -0.96
N GLY A 57 -1.76 10.71 -0.38
CA GLY A 57 -1.75 11.98 -1.09
C GLY A 57 -0.32 12.32 -1.57
N GLY A 58 -0.11 12.40 -2.88
CA GLY A 58 0.84 13.39 -3.43
C GLY A 58 2.15 12.94 -4.08
N ALA A 59 2.29 11.73 -4.62
CA ALA A 59 3.44 11.40 -5.48
C ALA A 59 2.98 11.09 -6.91
N LYS A 60 3.22 12.02 -7.85
CA LYS A 60 3.06 11.80 -9.29
C LYS A 60 4.11 10.78 -9.78
N LEU A 61 3.89 9.50 -9.51
CA LEU A 61 4.75 8.45 -10.06
C LEU A 61 4.42 8.31 -11.55
N HIS A 62 5.42 8.58 -12.39
CA HIS A 62 5.31 8.40 -13.84
C HIS A 62 5.08 6.92 -14.17
N LEU A 63 4.26 6.61 -15.19
CA LEU A 63 3.91 5.23 -15.56
C LEU A 63 5.15 4.35 -15.75
N LEU A 64 6.21 4.91 -16.34
CA LEU A 64 7.49 4.22 -16.56
C LEU A 64 8.14 3.76 -15.25
N THR A 65 8.03 4.56 -14.20
CA THR A 65 8.57 4.26 -12.87
C THR A 65 7.85 3.06 -12.25
N VAL A 66 6.53 3.01 -12.37
CA VAL A 66 5.73 1.85 -11.93
C VAL A 66 6.06 0.62 -12.78
N PHE A 67 6.21 0.78 -14.09
CA PHE A 67 6.56 -0.30 -15.01
C PHE A 67 7.92 -0.93 -14.68
N ILE A 68 8.93 -0.09 -14.41
CA ILE A 68 10.25 -0.56 -13.95
C ILE A 68 10.13 -1.29 -12.61
N GLY A 69 9.28 -0.80 -11.70
CA GLY A 69 8.97 -1.48 -10.45
C GLY A 69 8.38 -2.85 -10.68
N VAL A 70 7.36 -2.96 -11.53
CA VAL A 70 6.72 -4.24 -11.85
C VAL A 70 7.69 -5.22 -12.48
N LEU A 71 8.47 -4.80 -13.49
CA LEU A 71 9.43 -5.68 -14.16
C LEU A 71 10.59 -6.10 -13.24
N GLY A 72 11.13 -5.15 -12.47
CA GLY A 72 12.20 -5.42 -11.51
C GLY A 72 11.73 -6.30 -10.36
N GLY A 73 10.52 -6.06 -9.85
CA GLY A 73 9.88 -6.90 -8.85
C GLY A 73 9.62 -8.30 -9.39
N LEU A 74 9.09 -8.42 -10.61
CA LEU A 74 8.85 -9.71 -11.28
C LEU A 74 10.14 -10.52 -11.45
N ALA A 75 11.25 -9.86 -11.80
CA ALA A 75 12.55 -10.50 -11.90
C ALA A 75 13.12 -10.95 -10.54
N ALA A 76 12.89 -10.18 -9.46
CA ALA A 76 13.43 -10.48 -8.13
C ALA A 76 12.58 -11.49 -7.33
N TRP A 77 11.26 -11.41 -7.42
CA TRP A 77 10.31 -12.14 -6.57
C TRP A 77 9.23 -12.90 -7.35
N GLY A 78 9.35 -13.01 -8.68
CA GLY A 78 8.37 -13.71 -9.51
C GLY A 78 7.01 -13.01 -9.47
N PHE A 79 5.92 -13.78 -9.48
CA PHE A 79 4.56 -13.23 -9.52
C PHE A 79 4.25 -12.26 -8.36
N LEU A 80 4.78 -12.51 -7.16
CA LEU A 80 4.65 -11.63 -6.00
C LEU A 80 5.32 -10.25 -6.22
N GLY A 81 6.30 -10.23 -7.11
CA GLY A 81 7.00 -9.04 -7.57
C GLY A 81 6.14 -7.98 -8.25
N LEU A 82 5.00 -8.36 -8.85
CA LEU A 82 4.06 -7.40 -9.45
C LEU A 82 3.54 -6.39 -8.42
N PHE A 83 3.41 -6.81 -7.16
CA PHE A 83 2.93 -5.98 -6.07
C PHE A 83 4.09 -5.33 -5.32
N MET A 84 5.11 -6.12 -4.98
CA MET A 84 6.26 -5.65 -4.21
C MET A 84 7.09 -4.60 -4.96
N GLY A 85 7.20 -4.71 -6.27
CA GLY A 85 7.98 -3.81 -7.11
C GLY A 85 7.52 -2.34 -7.03
N PRO A 86 6.27 -2.03 -7.40
CA PRO A 86 5.72 -0.68 -7.26
C PRO A 86 5.71 -0.16 -5.82
N LEU A 87 5.52 -1.04 -4.83
CA LEU A 87 5.52 -0.66 -3.41
C LEU A 87 6.90 -0.16 -2.96
N VAL A 88 7.97 -0.89 -3.29
CA VAL A 88 9.35 -0.50 -2.94
C VAL A 88 9.72 0.83 -3.63
N ILE A 89 9.35 0.99 -4.89
CA ILE A 89 9.60 2.23 -5.61
C ILE A 89 8.83 3.41 -5.00
N SER A 90 7.55 3.21 -4.65
CA SER A 90 6.74 4.24 -4.00
C SER A 90 7.38 4.70 -2.69
N LEU A 91 7.83 3.75 -1.86
CA LEU A 91 8.52 4.05 -0.61
C LEU A 91 9.83 4.82 -0.81
N PHE A 92 10.60 4.43 -1.82
CA PHE A 92 11.83 5.14 -2.18
C PHE A 92 11.57 6.60 -2.55
N PHE A 93 10.60 6.87 -3.42
CA PHE A 93 10.23 8.23 -3.79
C PHE A 93 9.66 9.03 -2.62
N PHE A 94 8.88 8.38 -1.74
CA PHE A 94 8.37 8.99 -0.54
C PHE A 94 9.50 9.45 0.40
N LEU A 95 10.52 8.60 0.62
CA LEU A 95 11.69 8.95 1.43
C LEU A 95 12.48 10.10 0.82
N LEU A 96 12.67 10.11 -0.50
CA LEU A 96 13.34 11.19 -1.20
C LEU A 96 12.60 12.53 -1.05
N GLU A 97 11.28 12.53 -1.23
CA GLU A 97 10.50 13.76 -1.08
C GLU A 97 10.44 14.23 0.37
N SER A 98 10.36 13.30 1.32
CA SER A 98 10.44 13.58 2.75
C SER A 98 11.77 14.25 3.11
N TYR A 99 12.90 13.69 2.66
CA TYR A 99 14.22 14.28 2.86
C TYR A 99 14.32 15.67 2.22
N ARG A 100 13.83 15.83 0.99
CA ARG A 100 13.84 17.13 0.29
C ARG A 100 13.01 18.17 1.03
N THR A 101 11.87 17.76 1.58
CA THR A 101 10.99 18.62 2.37
C THR A 101 11.65 19.04 3.67
N MET A 102 12.26 18.10 4.39
CA MET A 102 13.02 18.39 5.62
C MET A 102 14.17 19.36 5.33
N TRP A 103 14.97 19.10 4.30
CA TRP A 103 16.11 19.93 3.93
C TRP A 103 15.73 21.38 3.60
N LYS A 104 14.62 21.57 2.87
CA LYS A 104 14.06 22.90 2.63
C LYS A 104 13.64 23.60 3.93
N GLY A 105 13.12 22.86 4.90
CA GLY A 105 12.79 23.36 6.24
C GLY A 105 14.01 23.87 7.01
N TYR A 106 15.15 23.17 6.92
CA TYR A 106 16.41 23.59 7.55
C TYR A 106 16.98 24.87 6.94
N LEU A 107 16.97 24.98 5.60
CA LEU A 107 17.46 26.17 4.90
C LEU A 107 16.54 27.38 5.08
N ALA A 108 15.24 27.16 5.33
CA ALA A 108 14.26 28.23 5.55
C ALA A 108 14.28 28.81 6.98
N SER A 109 15.10 28.29 7.91
CA SER A 109 15.17 28.79 9.29
C SER A 109 16.61 29.11 9.75
N PRO A 110 17.19 30.26 9.36
CA PRO A 110 18.48 30.71 9.90
C PRO A 110 18.39 31.32 11.32
N SER A 111 17.19 31.64 11.83
CA SER A 111 17.04 32.57 12.97
C SER A 111 16.47 31.98 14.27
N ARG A 112 16.15 30.68 14.35
CA ARG A 112 15.58 30.09 15.58
C ARG A 112 16.61 29.49 16.54
N VAL A 113 17.83 29.19 16.06
CA VAL A 113 18.91 28.66 16.92
C VAL A 113 19.58 29.78 17.72
N SER A 114 19.67 31.00 17.16
CA SER A 114 20.32 32.14 17.84
C SER A 114 19.44 32.83 18.91
N ALA A 115 18.11 32.73 18.83
CA ALA A 115 17.20 33.40 19.77
C ALA A 115 17.03 32.66 21.11
N GLY A 116 17.44 31.39 21.19
CA GLY A 116 17.29 30.56 22.40
C GLY A 116 18.42 30.73 23.44
N SER A 117 19.59 31.23 23.03
CA SER A 117 20.73 31.45 23.92
C SER A 117 20.73 32.82 24.61
N GLU A 118 19.94 33.77 24.12
CA GLU A 118 19.91 35.14 24.67
C GLU A 118 18.88 35.29 25.82
N LYS A 119 17.82 34.47 25.82
CA LYS A 119 16.79 34.49 26.89
C LYS A 119 17.14 33.70 28.16
N LYS A 120 18.27 32.98 28.20
CA LYS A 120 18.69 32.21 29.39
C LYS A 120 19.66 32.98 30.30
N ASN A 121 20.19 34.12 29.84
CA ASN A 121 21.14 34.95 30.58
C ASN A 121 20.57 36.31 31.03
N SER A 122 19.24 36.50 31.04
CA SER A 122 18.57 37.70 31.59
C SER A 122 17.54 37.31 32.63
#